data_AF-A0A3N0A056-F1
#
_entry.id   AF-A0A3N0A056-F1
#
_cell.length_a   1.000
_cell.length_b   1.000
_cell.length_c   1.000
_cell.angle_alpha   90.00
_cell.angle_beta   90.00
_cell.angle_gamma   90.00
#
_symmetry.space_group_name_H-M   'P 1'
#
loop_
_entity.id
_entity.type
_entity.pdbx_description
1 polymer ?
#
loop_
_entity_poly.entity_id
_entity_poly.type
_entity_poly.pdbx_seq_one_letter_code
_entity_poly.pdbx_strand_id
1 'polypeptide(L)'
;METQGRHIERLLKKADAALQDGIKKADRVLDEATALGAITAKQAARTSRGIHARAKKERDSLKSRSMGNISRGVSAAKKMASSTQDDLEILERLGMLRKNKVITEKEFQAKKKKILGRI
;
A
#
# COMPACT_ATOMS: atom_id res chain seq x y z
N MET A 1 9.29 82.13 21.82
CA MET A 1 9.32 80.74 22.33
C MET A 1 8.08 79.92 21.96
N GLU A 2 6.89 80.52 21.76
CA GLU A 2 5.66 79.76 21.42
C GLU A 2 5.66 79.03 20.05
N THR A 3 6.42 79.52 19.07
CA THR A 3 6.43 78.97 17.70
C THR A 3 7.18 77.64 17.58
N GLN A 4 8.22 77.43 18.39
CA GLN A 4 8.99 76.18 18.43
C GLN A 4 8.19 75.06 19.12
N GLY A 5 7.50 75.36 20.24
CA GLY A 5 6.64 74.40 20.94
C GLY A 5 5.50 73.87 20.04
N ARG A 6 4.82 74.76 19.30
CA ARG A 6 3.77 74.40 18.33
C ARG A 6 4.27 73.59 17.12
N HIS A 7 5.56 73.68 16.79
CA HIS A 7 6.17 72.88 15.72
C HIS A 7 6.49 71.48 16.22
N ILE A 8 7.08 71.37 17.41
CA ILE A 8 7.38 70.09 18.07
C ILE A 8 6.10 69.27 18.31
N GLU A 9 5.04 69.90 18.80
CA GLU A 9 3.75 69.21 19.03
C GLU A 9 3.16 68.61 17.74
N ARG A 10 3.28 69.31 16.60
CA ARG A 10 2.85 68.80 15.29
C ARG A 10 3.69 67.62 14.82
N LEU A 11 4.99 67.62 15.10
CA LEU A 11 5.86 66.49 14.77
C LEU A 11 5.54 65.27 15.62
N LEU A 12 5.29 65.45 16.92
CA LEU A 12 4.87 64.38 17.82
C LEU A 12 3.54 63.75 17.38
N LYS A 13 2.54 64.57 17.04
CA LYS A 13 1.25 64.07 16.51
C LYS A 13 1.41 63.28 15.21
N LYS A 14 2.31 63.69 14.31
CA LYS A 14 2.61 62.96 13.07
C LYS A 14 3.34 61.64 13.35
N ALA A 15 4.27 61.63 14.31
CA ALA A 15 4.97 60.42 14.72
C ALA A 15 4.00 59.40 15.34
N ASP A 16 3.11 59.84 16.23
CA ASP A 16 2.08 58.99 16.82
C ASP A 16 1.14 58.41 15.76
N ALA A 17 0.70 59.22 14.80
CA ALA A 17 -0.12 58.74 13.69
C ALA A 17 0.61 57.68 12.85
N ALA A 18 1.89 57.90 12.54
CA ALA A 18 2.70 56.93 11.80
C ALA A 18 2.91 55.63 12.58
N LEU A 19 3.11 55.71 13.90
CA LEU A 19 3.22 54.53 14.77
C LEU A 19 1.91 53.74 14.80
N GLN A 20 0.77 54.40 14.97
CA GLN A 20 -0.54 53.72 14.97
C GLN A 20 -0.84 53.07 13.61
N ASP A 21 -0.52 53.73 12.50
CA ASP A 21 -0.66 53.14 11.18
C ASP A 21 0.27 51.95 10.97
N GLY A 22 1.49 52.01 11.52
CA GLY A 22 2.42 50.89 11.56
C GLY A 22 1.85 49.69 12.32
N ILE A 23 1.29 49.92 13.51
CA ILE A 23 0.65 48.88 14.35
C ILE A 23 -0.51 48.24 13.59
N LYS A 24 -1.43 49.05 13.03
CA LYS A 24 -2.57 48.54 12.25
C LYS A 24 -2.14 47.69 11.04
N LYS A 25 -1.05 48.07 10.37
CA LYS A 25 -0.49 47.28 9.27
C LYS A 25 0.09 45.96 9.75
N ALA A 26 0.81 45.98 10.87
CA ALA A 26 1.36 44.76 11.47
C ALA A 26 0.24 43.79 11.89
N ASP A 27 -0.82 44.29 12.52
CA ASP A 27 -1.98 43.47 12.93
C ASP A 27 -2.64 42.80 11.71
N ARG A 28 -2.85 43.53 10.61
CA ARG A 28 -3.39 42.94 9.37
C ARG A 28 -2.50 41.84 8.80
N VAL A 29 -1.19 42.06 8.79
CA VAL A 29 -0.24 41.05 8.30
C VAL A 29 -0.26 39.80 9.20
N LEU A 30 -0.39 39.96 10.52
CA LEU A 30 -0.53 38.84 11.45
C LEU A 30 -1.84 38.08 11.23
N ASP A 31 -2.95 38.78 11.01
CA ASP A 31 -4.24 38.17 10.71
C ASP A 31 -4.21 37.38 9.39
N GLU A 32 -3.60 37.95 8.35
CA GLU A 32 -3.41 37.26 7.06
C GLU A 32 -2.51 36.03 7.21
N ALA A 33 -1.39 36.16 7.92
CA ALA A 33 -0.45 35.06 8.15
C ALA A 33 -1.10 33.92 8.94
N THR A 34 -1.89 34.22 9.97
CA THR A 34 -2.60 33.21 10.76
C THR A 34 -3.68 32.51 9.93
N ALA A 35 -4.44 33.25 9.12
CA ALA A 35 -5.43 32.67 8.20
C ALA A 35 -4.77 31.73 7.17
N LEU A 36 -3.67 32.17 6.55
CA LEU A 36 -2.90 31.34 5.60
C LEU A 36 -2.30 30.11 6.27
N GLY A 37 -1.79 30.24 7.49
CA GLY A 37 -1.29 29.12 8.29
C GLY A 37 -2.38 28.08 8.55
N ALA A 38 -3.57 28.52 8.96
CA ALA A 38 -4.71 27.63 9.21
C ALA A 38 -5.18 26.90 7.94
N ILE A 39 -5.27 27.61 6.80
CA ILE A 39 -5.65 27.02 5.51
C ILE A 39 -4.62 25.97 5.09
N THR A 40 -3.34 26.32 5.13
CA THR A 40 -2.22 25.43 4.77
C THR A 40 -2.21 24.18 5.65
N ALA A 41 -2.34 24.34 6.97
CA ALA A 41 -2.40 23.22 7.90
C ALA A 41 -3.60 22.31 7.62
N LYS A 42 -4.78 22.88 7.33
CA LYS A 42 -5.98 22.12 6.98
C LYS A 42 -5.82 21.36 5.66
N GLN A 43 -5.20 21.97 4.66
CA GLN A 43 -4.94 21.34 3.37
C GLN A 43 -3.93 20.20 3.51
N ALA A 44 -2.82 20.43 4.21
CA ALA A 44 -1.82 19.40 4.53
C ALA A 44 -2.46 18.21 5.27
N ALA A 45 -3.30 18.48 6.28
CA ALA A 45 -4.01 17.44 7.02
C ALA A 45 -4.97 16.63 6.12
N ARG A 46 -5.72 17.30 5.24
CA ARG A 46 -6.61 16.63 4.27
C ARG A 46 -5.83 15.74 3.31
N THR A 47 -4.75 16.25 2.74
CA THR A 47 -3.88 15.49 1.82
C THR A 47 -3.27 14.28 2.52
N SER A 48 -2.73 14.46 3.73
CA SER A 48 -2.16 13.37 4.53
C SER A 48 -3.17 12.24 4.79
N ARG A 49 -4.38 12.59 5.23
CA ARG A 49 -5.46 11.59 5.41
C ARG A 49 -5.82 10.88 4.10
N GLY A 50 -5.85 11.61 2.98
CA GLY A 50 -6.11 11.05 1.66
C GLY A 50 -5.04 10.03 1.23
N ILE A 51 -3.76 10.35 1.44
CA ILE A 51 -2.64 9.45 1.17
C ILE A 51 -2.74 8.19 2.03
N HIS A 52 -2.98 8.36 3.34
CA HIS A 52 -3.09 7.24 4.27
C HIS A 52 -4.27 6.31 3.91
N ALA A 53 -5.41 6.85 3.52
CA ALA A 53 -6.56 6.06 3.09
C ALA A 53 -6.27 5.25 1.81
N ARG A 54 -5.60 5.87 0.82
CA ARG A 54 -5.18 5.18 -0.41
C ARG A 54 -4.18 4.08 -0.12
N ALA A 55 -3.15 4.36 0.68
CA ALA A 55 -2.14 3.40 1.07
C ALA A 55 -2.75 2.20 1.81
N LYS A 56 -3.70 2.44 2.73
CA LYS A 56 -4.43 1.36 3.42
C LYS A 56 -5.21 0.48 2.44
N LYS A 57 -5.98 1.09 1.52
CA LYS A 57 -6.76 0.36 0.52
C LYS A 57 -5.87 -0.49 -0.40
N GLU A 58 -4.75 0.08 -0.85
CA GLU A 58 -3.81 -0.62 -1.72
C GLU A 58 -3.14 -1.79 -1.00
N ARG A 59 -2.71 -1.59 0.25
CA ARG A 59 -2.15 -2.64 1.10
C ARG A 59 -3.13 -3.80 1.29
N ASP A 60 -4.39 -3.48 1.63
CA ASP A 60 -5.39 -4.50 1.90
C ASP A 60 -5.75 -5.29 0.61
N SER A 61 -5.83 -4.59 -0.53
CA SER A 61 -5.99 -5.23 -1.85
C SER A 61 -4.79 -6.13 -2.20
N LEU A 62 -3.56 -5.66 -2.00
CA LEU A 62 -2.35 -6.42 -2.26
C LEU A 62 -2.31 -7.68 -1.38
N LYS A 63 -2.57 -7.54 -0.08
CA LYS A 63 -2.62 -8.67 0.85
C LYS A 63 -3.62 -9.73 0.41
N SER A 64 -4.84 -9.31 0.05
CA SER A 64 -5.88 -10.25 -0.41
C SER A 64 -5.47 -10.97 -1.70
N ARG A 65 -4.91 -10.27 -2.69
CA ARG A 65 -4.44 -10.87 -3.93
C ARG A 65 -3.30 -11.86 -3.69
N SER A 66 -2.32 -11.47 -2.87
CA SER A 66 -1.19 -12.31 -2.52
C SER A 66 -1.62 -13.59 -1.80
N MET A 67 -2.54 -13.50 -0.82
CA MET A 67 -3.10 -14.68 -0.15
C MET A 67 -3.83 -15.60 -1.12
N GLY A 68 -4.61 -15.04 -2.05
CA GLY A 68 -5.28 -15.82 -3.10
C GLY A 68 -4.29 -16.53 -4.04
N ASN A 69 -3.19 -15.86 -4.41
CA ASN A 69 -2.15 -16.45 -5.25
C ASN A 69 -1.40 -17.57 -4.52
N ILE A 70 -1.02 -17.36 -3.26
CA ILE A 70 -0.38 -18.38 -2.43
C ILE A 70 -1.30 -19.59 -2.27
N SER A 71 -2.58 -19.38 -1.92
CA SER A 71 -3.54 -20.47 -1.77
C SER A 71 -3.72 -21.29 -3.05
N ARG A 72 -3.79 -20.63 -4.21
CA ARG A 72 -3.84 -21.30 -5.52
C ARG A 72 -2.56 -22.08 -5.80
N GLY A 73 -1.39 -21.51 -5.54
CA GLY A 73 -0.10 -22.17 -5.70
C GLY A 73 0.03 -23.42 -4.82
N VAL A 74 -0.33 -23.31 -3.54
CA VAL A 74 -0.34 -24.43 -2.59
C VAL A 74 -1.34 -25.51 -3.04
N SER A 75 -2.53 -25.13 -3.48
CA SER A 75 -3.53 -26.08 -3.96
C SER A 75 -3.08 -26.81 -5.22
N ALA A 76 -2.44 -26.11 -6.16
CA ALA A 76 -1.87 -26.71 -7.36
C ALA A 76 -0.74 -27.69 -7.01
N ALA A 77 0.19 -27.28 -6.13
CA ALA A 77 1.27 -28.15 -5.66
C ALA A 77 0.74 -29.40 -4.94
N LYS A 78 -0.29 -29.25 -4.10
CA LYS A 78 -0.94 -30.37 -3.42
C LYS A 78 -1.58 -31.35 -4.41
N LYS A 79 -2.25 -30.85 -5.45
CA LYS A 79 -2.82 -31.68 -6.52
C LYS A 79 -1.75 -32.46 -7.27
N MET A 80 -0.62 -31.82 -7.58
CA MET A 80 0.52 -32.50 -8.23
C MET A 80 1.09 -33.60 -7.34
N ALA A 81 1.29 -33.32 -6.04
CA ALA A 81 1.78 -34.31 -5.09
C ALA A 81 0.82 -35.51 -4.95
N SER A 82 -0.50 -35.27 -4.87
CA SER A 82 -1.48 -36.35 -4.83
C SER A 82 -1.50 -37.16 -6.12
N SER A 83 -1.41 -36.53 -7.30
CA SER A 83 -1.36 -37.28 -8.57
C SER A 83 -0.11 -38.15 -8.68
N THR A 84 1.04 -37.68 -8.18
CA THR A 84 2.25 -38.51 -8.11
C THR A 84 2.06 -39.70 -7.19
N GLN A 85 1.42 -39.52 -6.03
CA GLN A 85 1.15 -40.61 -5.11
C GLN A 85 0.16 -41.64 -5.68
N ASP A 86 -0.89 -41.19 -6.36
CA ASP A 86 -1.84 -42.06 -7.06
C ASP A 86 -1.13 -42.87 -8.17
N ASP A 87 -0.27 -42.23 -8.96
CA ASP A 87 0.49 -42.91 -10.02
C ASP A 87 1.49 -43.95 -9.44
N LEU A 88 2.07 -43.70 -8.27
CA LEU A 88 2.89 -44.68 -7.54
C LEU A 88 2.06 -45.88 -7.06
N GLU A 89 0.86 -45.66 -6.54
CA GLU A 89 -0.04 -46.74 -6.12
C GLU A 89 -0.51 -47.58 -7.32
N ILE A 90 -0.79 -46.94 -8.46
CA ILE A 90 -1.12 -47.64 -9.71
C ILE A 90 0.07 -48.52 -10.17
N LEU A 91 1.31 -48.04 -10.04
CA LEU A 91 2.52 -48.82 -10.35
C LEU A 91 2.65 -50.06 -9.47
N GLU A 92 2.34 -49.94 -8.17
CA GLU A 92 2.37 -51.06 -7.24
C GLU A 92 1.35 -52.13 -7.63
N ARG A 93 0.09 -51.73 -7.87
CA ARG A 93 -0.98 -52.62 -8.33
C ARG A 93 -0.63 -53.28 -9.67
N LEU A 94 -0.02 -52.53 -10.60
CA LEU A 94 0.45 -53.07 -11.87
C LEU A 94 1.53 -54.15 -11.68
N GLY A 95 2.41 -53.98 -10.69
CA GLY A 95 3.39 -55.00 -10.29
C GLY A 95 2.74 -56.27 -9.73
N MET A 96 1.66 -56.14 -8.95
CA MET A 96 0.90 -57.28 -8.45
C MET A 96 0.23 -58.07 -9.59
N LEU A 97 -0.38 -57.39 -10.57
CA LEU A 97 -0.99 -58.04 -11.73
C LEU A 97 0.01 -58.86 -12.53
N ARG A 98 1.24 -58.35 -12.69
CA ARG A 98 2.35 -59.09 -13.31
C ARG A 98 2.72 -60.33 -12.50
N LYS A 99 2.90 -60.19 -11.18
CA LYS A 99 3.23 -61.31 -10.28
C LYS A 99 2.16 -62.42 -10.34
N ASN A 100 0.89 -62.04 -10.42
CA ASN A 100 -0.24 -62.96 -10.52
C ASN A 100 -0.49 -63.49 -11.94
N LYS A 101 0.41 -63.18 -12.91
CA LYS A 101 0.32 -63.60 -14.32
C LYS A 101 -0.97 -63.17 -15.03
N VAL A 102 -1.64 -62.13 -14.54
CA VAL A 102 -2.85 -61.56 -15.17
C VAL A 102 -2.49 -60.77 -16.44
N ILE A 103 -1.28 -60.21 -16.49
CA ILE A 103 -0.73 -59.48 -17.64
C ILE A 103 0.63 -60.04 -18.04
N THR A 104 1.00 -59.85 -19.30
CA THR A 104 2.31 -60.24 -19.83
C THR A 104 3.40 -59.21 -19.51
N GLU A 105 4.67 -59.62 -19.56
CA GLU A 105 5.81 -58.71 -19.33
C GLU A 105 5.83 -57.53 -20.33
N LYS A 106 5.46 -57.78 -21.60
CA LYS A 106 5.38 -56.74 -22.62
C LYS A 106 4.33 -55.68 -22.27
N GLU A 107 3.16 -56.11 -21.81
CA GLU A 107 2.09 -55.21 -21.38
C GLU A 107 2.47 -54.43 -20.11
N PHE A 108 3.13 -55.10 -19.16
CA PHE A 108 3.66 -54.46 -17.95
C PHE A 108 4.64 -53.32 -18.30
N GLN A 109 5.64 -53.59 -19.14
CA GLN A 109 6.65 -52.59 -19.52
C GLN A 109 6.04 -51.40 -20.26
N ALA A 110 5.12 -51.66 -21.20
CA ALA A 110 4.43 -50.60 -21.94
C ALA A 110 3.60 -49.68 -21.02
N LYS A 111 2.87 -50.27 -20.06
CA LYS A 111 2.03 -49.51 -19.10
C LYS A 111 2.89 -48.78 -18.06
N LYS A 112 3.96 -49.41 -17.54
CA LYS A 112 4.92 -48.80 -16.63
C LYS A 112 5.56 -47.55 -17.23
N LYS A 113 6.02 -47.62 -18.48
CA LYS A 113 6.60 -46.46 -19.19
C LYS A 113 5.63 -45.28 -19.31
N LYS A 114 4.34 -45.55 -19.56
CA LYS A 114 3.30 -44.51 -19.64
C LYS A 114 2.97 -43.85 -18.29
N ILE A 115 3.08 -44.58 -17.18
CA ILE A 115 2.87 -44.02 -15.84
C ILE A 115 4.09 -43.21 -15.40
N LEU A 116 5.29 -43.77 -15.58
CA LEU A 116 6.53 -43.08 -15.23
C LEU A 116 6.77 -41.80 -16.04
N GLY A 117 6.22 -41.69 -17.26
CA GLY A 117 6.29 -40.44 -18.03
C GLY A 117 5.33 -39.34 -17.56
N ARG A 118 4.44 -39.62 -16.60
CA ARG A 118 3.52 -38.64 -16.00
C ARG A 118 4.00 -38.12 -14.64
N ILE A 119 5.03 -38.75 -14.08
CA ILE A 119 5.73 -38.38 -12.85
C ILE A 119 6.99 -37.61 -13.24
#